data_AF-A0A9D1VY47-F1
#
_entry.id   AF-A0A9D1VY47-F1
#
_cell.length_a   1.000
_cell.length_b   1.000
_cell.length_c   1.000
_cell.angle_alpha   90.00
_cell.angle_beta   90.00
_cell.angle_gamma   90.00
#
_symmetry.space_group_name_H-M   'P 1'
#
loop_
_entity.id
_entity.type
_entity.pdbx_description
1 polymer ?
#
loop_
_entity_poly.entity_id
_entity_poly.type
_entity_poly.pdbx_seq_one_letter_code
_entity_poly.pdbx_strand_id
1 'polypeptide(L)' 'MEWTPLPIGVDNFEKLRDRGYYYVDKTLFIKDLIDMHGEVNLFTRPRRFGKTLNMSMLRYFYEISDEDRSRLFAGTKIMD' A
#
# COMPACT_ATOMS: atom_id res chain seq x y z
N MET A 1 3.02 -21.65 -14.88
CA MET A 1 2.81 -20.52 -13.95
C MET A 1 4.19 -19.98 -13.65
N GLU A 2 4.49 -18.74 -14.06
CA GLU A 2 5.77 -18.13 -13.71
C GLU A 2 5.88 -17.99 -12.18
N TRP A 3 7.08 -18.18 -11.64
CA TRP A 3 7.31 -18.05 -10.21
C TRP A 3 7.32 -16.56 -9.82
N THR A 4 6.42 -16.17 -8.93
CA THR A 4 6.38 -14.81 -8.36
C THR A 4 6.93 -14.83 -6.93
N PRO A 5 7.99 -14.08 -6.61
CA PRO A 5 8.57 -14.08 -5.27
C PRO A 5 7.60 -13.50 -4.24
N LEU A 6 7.58 -14.08 -3.03
CA LEU A 6 6.88 -13.49 -1.90
C LEU A 6 7.66 -12.27 -1.35
N PRO A 7 6.98 -11.18 -0.94
CA PRO A 7 7.62 -9.96 -0.43
C PRO A 7 8.07 -10.11 1.04
N ILE A 8 8.90 -11.12 1.34
CA ILE A 8 9.39 -11.36 2.70
C ILE A 8 10.36 -10.25 3.12
N GLY A 9 9.98 -9.51 4.16
CA GLY A 9 10.79 -8.39 4.66
C GLY A 9 10.72 -7.11 3.80
N VAL A 10 9.85 -7.07 2.79
CA VAL A 10 9.58 -5.85 2.02
C VAL A 10 8.47 -5.08 2.71
N ASP A 11 8.79 -3.89 3.17
CA ASP A 11 7.88 -3.02 3.94
C ASP A 11 7.65 -1.66 3.27
N ASN A 12 8.14 -1.50 2.05
CA ASN A 12 8.00 -0.31 1.24
C ASN A 12 7.15 -0.62 -0.01
N PHE A 13 6.08 0.16 -0.19
CA PHE A 13 5.10 -0.07 -1.24
C PHE A 13 5.67 0.12 -2.64
N GLU A 14 6.51 1.14 -2.86
CA GLU A 14 7.19 1.35 -4.14
C GLU A 14 8.09 0.16 -4.51
N LYS A 15 8.96 -0.29 -3.58
CA LYS A 15 9.78 -1.49 -3.79
C LYS A 15 8.94 -2.72 -4.10
N LEU A 16 7.76 -2.84 -3.48
CA LEU A 16 6.86 -3.94 -3.72
C LEU A 16 6.25 -3.89 -5.13
N ARG A 17 5.85 -2.70 -5.61
CA ARG A 17 5.30 -2.50 -6.97
C ARG A 17 6.36 -2.69 -8.05
N ASP A 18 7.56 -2.16 -7.84
CA ASP A 18 8.61 -2.13 -8.86
C ASP A 18 9.33 -3.47 -9.04
N ARG A 19 9.37 -4.31 -8.00
CA ARG A 19 10.12 -5.58 -8.03
C ARG A 19 9.27 -6.80 -8.39
N GLY A 20 8.00 -6.60 -8.78
CA GLY A 20 7.12 -7.68 -9.24
C GLY A 20 6.86 -8.76 -8.19
N TYR A 21 6.82 -8.39 -6.91
CA TYR A 21 6.48 -9.33 -5.84
C TYR A 21 5.00 -9.72 -5.89
N TYR A 22 4.70 -10.88 -5.32
CA TYR A 22 3.33 -11.29 -5.06
C TYR A 22 2.68 -10.30 -4.09
N TYR A 23 1.69 -9.56 -4.58
CA TYR A 23 0.98 -8.55 -3.82
C TYR A 23 -0.52 -8.76 -3.93
N VAL A 24 -1.17 -8.84 -2.77
CA VAL A 24 -2.63 -8.77 -2.69
C VAL A 24 -2.99 -7.30 -2.55
N ASP A 25 -3.73 -6.79 -3.53
CA ASP A 25 -4.17 -5.40 -3.54
C ASP A 25 -5.09 -5.08 -2.34
N LYS A 26 -4.64 -4.13 -1.53
CA LYS A 26 -5.33 -3.60 -0.35
C LYS A 26 -5.57 -2.09 -0.46
N THR A 27 -5.47 -1.50 -1.65
CA THR A 27 -5.58 -0.05 -1.83
C THR A 27 -6.95 0.51 -1.47
N LEU A 28 -8.02 -0.29 -1.52
CA LEU A 28 -9.36 0.10 -1.01
C LEU A 28 -9.39 0.45 0.47
N PHE A 29 -8.41 0.01 1.26
CA PHE A 29 -8.24 0.47 2.63
C PHE A 29 -8.10 2.00 2.75
N ILE A 30 -7.58 2.66 1.71
CA ILE A 30 -7.49 4.12 1.64
C ILE A 30 -8.89 4.73 1.63
N LYS A 31 -9.80 4.14 0.85
CA LYS A 31 -11.21 4.55 0.82
C LYS A 31 -11.88 4.31 2.16
N ASP A 32 -11.71 3.12 2.74
CA ASP A 32 -12.26 2.80 4.06
C ASP A 32 -11.82 3.85 5.12
N LEU A 33 -10.55 4.28 5.07
CA LEU A 33 -10.04 5.32 5.97
C LEU A 33 -10.69 6.69 5.77
N ILE A 34 -11.00 7.06 4.52
CA ILE A 34 -11.72 8.31 4.20
C ILE A 34 -13.16 8.23 4.73
N ASP A 35 -13.84 7.11 4.46
CA ASP A 35 -15.24 6.88 4.80
C ASP A 35 -15.47 6.75 6.32
N MET A 36 -14.47 6.30 7.09
CA MET A 36 -14.58 6.17 8.54
C MET A 36 -14.66 7.52 9.27
N HIS A 37 -14.24 8.63 8.65
CA HIS A 37 -14.27 10.00 9.20
C HIS A 37 -13.69 10.15 10.63
N GLY A 38 -12.80 9.24 11.04
CA GLY A 38 -12.22 9.24 12.38
C GLY A 38 -11.13 10.30 12.53
N GLU A 39 -11.21 11.12 13.57
CA GLU A 39 -10.15 12.09 13.94
C GLU A 39 -8.82 11.39 14.22
N VAL A 40 -8.88 10.19 14.81
CA VAL A 40 -7.73 9.34 15.10
C VAL A 40 -8.02 7.90 14.69
N ASN A 41 -7.16 7.31 13.86
CA ASN A 41 -7.25 5.92 13.43
C ASN A 41 -6.13 5.08 14.07
N LEU A 42 -6.51 4.03 14.83
CA LEU A 42 -5.56 3.12 15.51
C LEU A 42 -5.41 1.80 14.76
N PHE A 43 -4.18 1.49 14.34
CA PHE A 43 -3.84 0.20 13.73
C PHE A 43 -3.29 -0.80 14.77
N THR A 44 -4.16 -1.67 15.30
CA THR A 44 -3.83 -2.64 16.36
C THR A 44 -2.87 -3.74 15.88
N ARG A 45 -2.09 -4.37 16.79
CA ARG A 45 -0.86 -5.12 16.44
C ARG A 45 -0.93 -6.65 16.47
N PRO A 46 -1.09 -7.29 15.30
CA PRO A 46 -0.32 -8.52 15.01
C PRO A 46 1.00 -8.22 14.29
N ARG A 47 2.09 -8.90 14.65
CA ARG A 47 3.41 -8.79 13.98
C ARG A 47 3.30 -9.31 12.54
N ARG A 48 4.05 -8.72 11.60
CA ARG A 48 4.12 -9.10 10.17
C ARG A 48 2.82 -8.96 9.38
N PHE A 49 1.83 -8.23 9.89
CA PHE A 49 0.57 -7.96 9.18
C PHE A 49 0.63 -6.84 8.11
N GLY A 50 1.83 -6.41 7.72
CA GLY A 50 1.98 -5.39 6.66
C GLY A 50 1.64 -3.96 7.07
N LYS A 51 1.67 -3.63 8.37
CA LYS A 51 1.38 -2.24 8.83
C LYS A 51 2.35 -1.22 8.25
N THR A 52 3.65 -1.50 8.30
CA THR A 52 4.68 -0.61 7.72
C THR A 52 4.48 -0.43 6.22
N LEU A 53 4.16 -1.51 5.51
CA LEU A 53 3.81 -1.47 4.09
C LEU A 53 2.60 -0.55 3.85
N ASN A 54 1.53 -0.71 4.62
CA ASN A 54 0.34 0.15 4.51
C ASN A 54 0.66 1.62 4.83
N MET A 55 1.51 1.90 5.83
CA MET A 55 1.94 3.28 6.11
C MET A 55 2.71 3.88 4.93
N SER A 56 3.57 3.11 4.27
CA SER A 56 4.26 3.58 3.06
C SER A 56 3.28 3.80 1.90
N MET A 57 2.29 2.93 1.72
CA MET A 57 1.22 3.08 0.73
C MET A 57 0.42 4.37 0.96
N LEU A 58 -0.03 4.62 2.20
CA LEU A 58 -0.74 5.84 2.56
C LEU A 58 0.11 7.09 2.34
N ARG A 59 1.38 7.04 2.72
CA ARG A 59 2.33 8.13 2.45
C ARG A 59 2.37 8.40 0.95
N TYR A 60 2.63 7.41 0.11
CA TYR A 60 2.72 7.63 -1.33
C TYR A 60 1.42 8.08 -1.99
N PHE A 61 0.26 7.75 -1.41
CA PHE A 61 -1.02 8.19 -1.93
C PHE A 61 -1.32 9.66 -1.62
N TYR A 62 -0.94 10.14 -0.43
CA TYR A 62 -1.28 11.50 0.04
C TYR A 62 -0.12 12.50 0.02
N GLU A 63 1.13 12.04 -0.06
CA GLU A 63 2.30 12.92 -0.03
C GLU A 63 2.38 13.77 -1.30
N ILE A 64 2.37 15.08 -1.12
CA ILE A 64 2.69 16.03 -2.18
C ILE A 64 4.21 15.99 -2.38
N SER A 65 4.64 15.66 -3.60
CA SER A 65 6.04 15.54 -3.98
C SER A 65 6.22 16.01 -5.43
N ASP A 66 7.42 16.45 -5.78
CA ASP A 66 7.79 16.75 -7.17
C ASP A 66 7.88 15.48 -8.04
N GLU A 67 7.96 14.30 -7.41
CA GLU A 67 7.96 13.01 -8.09
C GLU A 67 6.53 12.52 -8.39
N ASP A 68 6.25 12.17 -9.65
CA ASP A 68 5.00 11.51 -10.01
C ASP A 68 5.00 10.04 -9.55
N ARG A 69 4.17 9.75 -8.56
CA ARG A 69 3.98 8.41 -7.98
C ARG A 69 2.64 7.78 -8.32
N SER A 70 1.85 8.39 -9.21
CA SER A 70 0.58 7.83 -9.69
C SER A 70 0.75 6.42 -10.26
N ARG A 71 1.91 6.16 -10.89
CA ARG A 71 2.33 4.84 -11.40
C ARG A 71 2.23 3.71 -10.35
N LEU A 72 2.42 4.01 -9.07
CA LEU A 72 2.39 2.99 -8.01
C LEU A 72 0.98 2.42 -7.79
N PHE A 73 -0.05 3.20 -8.14
CA PHE A 73 -1.46 2.85 -7.97
C PHE A 73 -2.13 2.44 -9.28
N ALA A 74 -1.43 2.52 -10.41
CA ALA A 74 -1.95 2.05 -11.70
C ALA A 74 -2.34 0.56 -11.62
N GLY A 75 -3.56 0.24 -12.07
CA GLY A 75 -4.12 -1.12 -12.06
C GLY A 75 -4.42 -1.66 -10.66
N THR A 76 -4.60 -0.78 -9.67
CA THR A 76 -5.09 -1.14 -8.33
C THR A 76 -6.53 -0.68 -8.15
N LYS A 77 -7.26 -1.36 -7.27
CA LYS A 77 -8.70 -1.19 -7.02
C LYS A 77 -9.11 0.20 -6.56
N ILE A 78 -8.20 1.01 -6.03
CA ILE A 78 -8.50 2.41 -5.67
C ILE A 78 -8.57 3.33 -6.89
N MET A 79 -8.00 2.91 -8.02
CA MET A 79 -8.00 3.63 -9.30
C MET A 79 -9.04 3.09 -10.29
N ASP A 80 -9.75 2.02 -9.92
CA ASP A 80 -10.92 1.50 -10.63
C ASP A 80 -12.18 2.26 -10.19
#